data_AF-A0A151EUH7-F1
#
_entry.id   AF-A0A151EUH7-F1
#
_cell.length_a   1.000
_cell.length_b   1.000
_cell.length_c   1.000
_cell.angle_alpha   90.00
_cell.angle_beta   90.00
_cell.angle_gamma   90.00
#
_symmetry.space_group_name_H-M   'P 1'
#
loop_
_entity.id
_entity.type
_entity.pdbx_description
1 polymer ?
#
loop_
_entity_poly.entity_id
_entity_poly.type
_entity_poly.pdbx_seq_one_letter_code
_entity_poly.pdbx_strand_id
1 'polypeptide(L)'
;MCGGTLGKRNLPDAEAVIDNEMYYCTESRIINSTVILEHPFDHYYNEEEDHIMDEPHNLRAVIEAEFDGSKKCTAFCVVQVYPG
;
A
#
# COMPACT_ATOMS: atom_id res chain seq x y z
N MET A 1 -6.92 1.90 16.92
CA MET A 1 -7.43 1.07 15.80
C MET A 1 -8.89 0.76 16.09
N CYS A 2 -9.79 1.04 15.13
CA CYS A 2 -11.25 0.91 15.29
C CYS A 2 -11.75 -0.54 15.25
N GLY A 3 -10.92 -1.50 14.82
CA GLY A 3 -11.36 -2.89 14.62
C GLY A 3 -12.32 -3.10 13.45
N GLY A 4 -12.62 -2.04 12.69
CA GLY A 4 -13.43 -2.10 11.47
C GLY A 4 -12.69 -2.75 10.31
N THR A 5 -13.46 -3.14 9.29
CA THR A 5 -12.89 -3.77 8.09
C THR A 5 -12.24 -2.73 7.18
N LEU A 6 -11.03 -3.01 6.69
CA LEU A 6 -10.38 -2.20 5.65
C LEU A 6 -10.83 -2.71 4.28
N GLY A 7 -11.73 -1.98 3.64
CA GLY A 7 -12.08 -2.23 2.26
C GLY A 7 -11.10 -1.60 1.28
N LYS A 8 -11.33 -1.85 -0.01
CA LYS A 8 -10.42 -1.44 -1.09
C LYS A 8 -10.17 0.08 -1.14
N ARG A 9 -11.12 0.90 -0.68
CA ARG A 9 -10.97 2.37 -0.66
C ARG A 9 -9.99 2.85 0.40
N ASN A 10 -9.79 2.04 1.44
CA ASN A 10 -8.92 2.35 2.56
C ASN A 10 -7.52 1.74 2.41
N LEU A 11 -7.32 0.83 1.45
CA LEU A 11 -6.03 0.21 1.20
C LEU A 11 -5.25 0.98 0.14
N PRO A 12 -3.91 1.09 0.28
CA PRO A 12 -3.09 1.68 -0.76
C PRO A 12 -3.12 0.83 -2.04
N ASP A 13 -3.05 1.49 -3.19
CA ASP A 13 -2.98 0.85 -4.50
C ASP A 13 -1.60 1.00 -5.14
N ALA A 14 -1.41 0.32 -6.27
CA ALA A 14 -0.13 0.33 -6.97
C ALA A 14 0.25 1.73 -7.49
N GLU A 15 -0.72 2.58 -7.84
CA GLU A 15 -0.45 3.94 -8.31
C GLU A 15 0.13 4.79 -7.17
N ALA A 16 -0.48 4.72 -5.98
CA ALA A 16 -0.01 5.42 -4.79
C ALA A 16 1.41 4.97 -4.37
N VAL A 17 1.69 3.66 -4.39
CA VAL A 17 2.95 3.12 -3.83
C VAL A 17 4.07 3.03 -4.87
N ILE A 18 3.78 2.60 -6.10
CA ILE A 18 4.80 2.37 -7.12
C ILE A 18 5.01 3.63 -7.96
N ASP A 19 3.94 4.16 -8.54
CA ASP A 19 4.07 5.23 -9.54
C ASP A 19 4.42 6.58 -8.87
N ASN A 20 3.84 6.85 -7.70
CA ASN A 20 4.05 8.12 -7.00
C ASN A 20 5.28 8.14 -6.09
N GLU A 21 5.60 7.03 -5.40
CA GLU A 21 6.68 7.02 -4.41
C GLU A 21 7.98 6.37 -4.92
N MET A 22 7.91 5.24 -5.64
CA MET A 22 9.12 4.54 -6.11
C MET A 22 9.83 5.21 -7.29
N TYR A 23 9.23 6.22 -7.91
CA TYR A 23 9.85 6.99 -9.01
C TYR A 23 11.22 7.59 -8.63
N TYR A 24 11.50 7.79 -7.34
CA TYR A 24 12.73 8.39 -6.84
C TYR A 24 13.86 7.41 -6.51
N CYS A 25 13.67 6.09 -6.67
CA CYS A 25 14.76 5.12 -6.52
C CYS A 25 15.71 5.20 -7.72
N THR A 26 16.78 5.99 -7.58
CA THR A 26 17.75 6.26 -8.66
C THR A 26 18.56 5.04 -9.08
N GLU A 27 18.84 4.06 -8.20
CA GLU A 27 19.54 2.83 -8.58
C GLU A 27 19.09 1.60 -7.76
N SER A 28 18.13 0.83 -8.32
CA SER A 28 17.81 -0.53 -7.87
C SER A 28 17.57 -1.42 -9.09
N ARG A 29 18.34 -2.51 -9.25
CA ARG A 29 18.13 -3.52 -10.31
C ARG A 29 17.43 -4.73 -9.73
N ILE A 30 16.10 -4.71 -9.76
CA ILE A 30 15.24 -5.85 -9.45
C ILE A 30 15.16 -6.72 -10.72
N ILE A 31 15.70 -7.94 -10.70
CA ILE A 31 15.62 -8.89 -11.83
C ILE A 31 14.70 -10.03 -11.42
N ASN A 32 13.51 -10.11 -12.03
CA ASN A 32 12.55 -11.23 -11.88
C ASN A 32 12.35 -11.66 -10.42
N SER A 33 12.05 -10.72 -9.53
CA SER A 33 11.84 -11.02 -8.12
C SER A 33 10.59 -10.36 -7.60
N THR A 34 9.86 -11.11 -6.81
CA THR A 34 8.88 -10.60 -5.87
C THR A 34 9.58 -9.78 -4.80
N VAL A 35 9.14 -8.55 -4.58
CA VAL A 35 9.65 -7.67 -3.53
C VAL A 35 8.58 -7.42 -2.48
N ILE A 36 9.03 -7.23 -1.24
CA ILE A 36 8.19 -6.85 -0.12
C ILE A 36 8.43 -5.38 0.18
N LEU A 37 7.37 -4.58 0.11
CA LEU A 37 7.37 -3.15 0.40
C LEU A 37 6.59 -2.91 1.68
N GLU A 38 7.09 -1.99 2.50
CA GLU A 38 6.33 -1.45 3.62
C GLU A 38 5.90 -0.02 3.27
N HIS A 39 4.61 0.26 3.31
CA HIS A 39 4.07 1.58 2.97
C HIS A 39 3.17 2.10 4.09
N PRO A 40 3.48 3.24 4.72
CA PRO A 40 2.62 3.88 5.68
C PRO A 40 1.41 4.53 4.99
N PHE A 41 0.23 4.44 5.57
CA PHE A 41 -0.98 5.08 5.05
C PHE A 41 -1.96 5.43 6.17
N ASP A 42 -2.86 6.37 5.92
CA ASP A 42 -3.89 6.79 6.85
C ASP A 42 -5.24 6.13 6.52
N HIS A 43 -5.84 5.47 7.50
CA HIS A 43 -7.25 5.07 7.45
C HIS A 43 -8.12 6.18 8.04
N TYR A 44 -8.67 7.00 7.17
CA TYR A 44 -9.47 8.18 7.51
C TYR A 44 -10.96 8.04 7.18
N TYR A 45 -11.41 6.93 6.58
CA TYR A 45 -12.79 6.74 6.17
C TYR A 45 -13.38 5.46 6.75
N ASN A 46 -14.41 5.61 7.58
CA ASN A 46 -15.15 4.49 8.15
C ASN A 46 -16.17 3.99 7.12
N GLU A 47 -15.93 2.80 6.55
CA GLU A 47 -16.82 2.18 5.56
C GLU A 47 -18.15 1.69 6.17
N GLU A 48 -18.17 1.33 7.45
CA GLU A 48 -19.36 0.82 8.13
C GLU A 48 -20.36 1.94 8.43
N GLU A 49 -19.84 3.13 8.77
CA GLU A 49 -20.63 4.30 9.11
C GLU A 49 -20.67 5.37 7.99
N ASP A 50 -20.10 5.07 6.82
CA ASP A 50 -20.08 5.92 5.62
C ASP A 50 -19.71 7.40 5.89
N HIS A 51 -18.62 7.63 6.63
CA HIS A 51 -18.14 8.98 6.94
C HIS A 51 -16.62 9.06 7.10
N ILE A 52 -16.09 10.29 7.01
CA ILE A 52 -14.69 10.60 7.30
C ILE A 52 -14.51 10.69 8.81
N MET A 53 -13.53 9.96 9.33
CA MET A 53 -13.22 9.91 10.74
C MET A 53 -12.59 11.22 11.23
N ASP A 54 -12.98 11.67 12.42
CA ASP A 54 -12.37 12.83 13.08
C ASP A 54 -10.90 12.56 13.47
N GLU A 55 -10.59 11.31 13.84
CA GLU A 55 -9.24 10.85 14.19
C GLU A 55 -8.81 9.67 13.29
N PRO A 56 -8.02 9.92 12.24
CA PRO A 56 -7.50 8.88 11.37
C PRO A 56 -6.54 7.93 12.09
N HIS A 57 -6.52 6.66 11.64
CA HIS A 57 -5.54 5.69 12.11
C HIS A 57 -4.32 5.68 11.19
N ASN A 58 -3.13 5.87 11.79
CA ASN A 58 -1.87 5.63 11.11
C ASN A 58 -1.62 4.11 11.05
N LEU A 59 -1.50 3.59 9.84
CA LEU A 59 -1.30 2.17 9.57
C LEU A 59 -0.08 1.97 8.67
N ARG A 60 0.38 0.72 8.60
CA ARG A 60 1.40 0.31 7.65
C ARG A 60 0.96 -0.96 6.94
N ALA A 61 1.05 -0.93 5.62
CA ALA A 61 0.78 -2.06 4.74
C ALA A 61 2.09 -2.77 4.39
N VAL A 62 2.09 -4.10 4.45
CA VAL A 62 3.07 -4.96 3.78
C VAL A 62 2.50 -5.32 2.43
N ILE A 63 3.26 -5.04 1.40
CA ILE A 63 2.87 -5.17 0.02
C ILE A 63 3.84 -6.12 -0.66
N GLU A 64 3.29 -7.14 -1.29
CA GLU A 64 4.00 -7.99 -2.21
C GLU A 64 3.81 -7.43 -3.63
N ALA A 65 4.92 -7.09 -4.29
CA ALA A 65 4.90 -6.56 -5.65
C ALA A 65 5.85 -7.34 -6.56
N GLU A 66 5.42 -7.62 -7.78
CA GLU A 66 6.25 -8.27 -8.80
C GLU A 66 6.59 -7.29 -9.92
N PHE A 67 7.85 -7.33 -10.36
CA PHE A 67 8.34 -6.48 -11.44
C PHE A 67 8.93 -7.32 -12.57
N ASP A 68 8.60 -6.94 -13.80
CA ASP A 68 9.20 -7.54 -14.98
C ASP A 68 10.60 -6.94 -15.29
N GLY A 69 11.28 -7.52 -16.29
CA GLY A 69 12.59 -7.04 -16.74
C GLY A 69 12.60 -5.62 -17.33
N SER A 70 11.42 -5.01 -17.55
CA SER A 70 11.26 -3.61 -17.97
C SER A 70 10.99 -2.65 -16.81
N LYS A 71 11.03 -3.15 -15.56
CA LYS A 71 10.72 -2.43 -14.31
C LYS A 71 9.24 -2.09 -14.15
N LYS A 72 8.34 -2.72 -14.91
CA LYS A 72 6.91 -2.51 -14.74
C LYS A 72 6.39 -3.43 -13.65
N CYS A 73 5.57 -2.88 -12.74
CA CYS A 73 4.84 -3.67 -11.75
C CYS A 73 3.77 -4.52 -12.47
N THR A 74 3.83 -5.85 -12.32
CA THR A 74 2.92 -6.81 -12.96
C THR A 74 1.94 -7.45 -11.99
N ALA A 75 2.27 -7.47 -10.70
CA ALA A 75 1.38 -7.91 -9.62
C ALA A 75 1.58 -7.04 -8.39
N PHE A 76 0.50 -6.79 -7.65
CA PHE A 76 0.49 -5.98 -6.44
C PHE A 76 -0.56 -6.55 -5.48
N CYS A 77 -0.14 -6.85 -4.25
CA CYS A 77 -1.00 -7.43 -3.24
C CYS A 77 -0.66 -6.86 -1.86
N VAL A 78 -1.65 -6.31 -1.14
CA VAL A 78 -1.50 -6.02 0.28
C VAL A 78 -1.66 -7.33 1.04
N VAL A 79 -0.58 -7.82 1.65
CA VAL A 79 -0.57 -9.11 2.34
C VAL A 79 -0.84 -8.99 3.83
N GLN A 80 -0.44 -7.87 4.44
CA GLN A 80 -0.64 -7.60 5.86
C GLN A 80 -0.83 -6.10 6.12
N VAL A 81 -1.56 -5.79 7.19
CA VAL A 81 -1.69 -4.41 7.71
C VAL A 81 -1.49 -4.45 9.22
N TYR A 82 -0.73 -3.50 9.74
CA TYR A 82 -0.51 -3.32 11.17
C TYR A 82 -0.53 -1.83 11.56
N PRO A 83 -0.68 -1.51 12.87
CA PRO A 83 -0.48 -0.15 13.37
C PRO A 83 0.86 0.43 12.91
N GLY A 84 0.84 1.70 12.50
CA GLY A 84 2.00 2.43 11.97
C GLY A 84 3.10 2.73 12.98
#